data_AF-A0A2M7YT98-F1
#
_entry.id   AF-A0A2M7YT98-F1
#
_cell.length_a   1.000
_cell.length_b   1.000
_cell.length_c   1.000
_cell.angle_alpha   90.00
_cell.angle_beta   90.00
_cell.angle_gamma   90.00
#
_symmetry.space_group_name_H-M   'P 1'
#
loop_
_entity.id
_entity.type
_entity.pdbx_description
1 polymer ?
#
loop_
_entity_poly.entity_id
_entity_poly.type
_entity_poly.pdbx_seq_one_letter_code
_entity_poly.pdbx_strand_id
1 'polypeptide(L)'
;MNPDLTMTVTGSPEEPTIKLCTRIGVAWTRTIHGVFGVPGGCLETIVLEGENLGRLGRADRHRLLRRARRLLGPGGRLLVPVGAKDGRYPRQDLEKEAWVCGFDAKRRMQGGRAVLTKPCRELGDEPGVSILIPAYKSEHFAAALESALVQTWPRGEIIVADDSPDGTVAGLVEAARERVPAGWTLRYQRNPGTIGGRRNYLQLFDMAAGPLVKYLNDDDLLAPHCVERMARALMEHPDATLVTSYRRLIDGQDAPLPDKRFNEPILEQDALVDGRQLANLVLFHRINRIGEPTTTMFRKADILDNSPHLMSYAGRSARRNGDVTIWTALLSRGDGIWLREPLSSFRRHAGQFQRDETFRSEAKLAWEELQADGTDTGLLSPKLDELTPRPLVDGATVSGLMEQVAAAFDAGDMATIRCCLERILVREPGHWAARGFLARLCWWDGDQNNGVLGAALALDGEADPELAADLKCMLVEMGMAPQTAAAIEARACESDYARC
;
A
#
# COMPACT_ATOMS: atom_id res chain seq x y z
N MET A 1 -8.41 -8.00 19.35
CA MET A 1 -7.09 -8.67 19.33
C MET A 1 -7.22 -9.96 20.12
N ASN A 2 -6.63 -11.08 19.69
CA ASN A 2 -6.10 -12.00 20.69
C ASN A 2 -4.83 -11.30 21.18
N PRO A 3 -4.78 -10.73 22.40
CA PRO A 3 -3.67 -9.90 22.87
C PRO A 3 -2.37 -10.68 23.08
N ASP A 4 -2.35 -11.95 22.68
CA ASP A 4 -1.43 -12.97 23.14
C ASP A 4 -0.55 -13.50 22.01
N LEU A 5 -0.15 -12.67 21.03
CA LEU A 5 0.81 -13.06 19.99
C LEU A 5 1.82 -11.93 19.75
N THR A 6 2.97 -11.99 20.39
CA THR A 6 4.06 -11.01 20.30
C THR A 6 5.24 -11.60 19.54
N MET A 7 5.74 -10.89 18.53
CA MET A 7 6.95 -11.27 17.81
C MET A 7 8.14 -10.49 18.38
N THR A 8 9.07 -11.19 19.03
CA THR A 8 10.29 -10.62 19.61
C THR A 8 11.52 -11.13 18.86
N VAL A 9 12.44 -10.24 18.51
CA VAL A 9 13.73 -10.61 17.92
C VAL A 9 14.76 -10.64 19.06
N THR A 10 15.47 -11.76 19.20
CA THR A 10 16.48 -12.01 20.27
C THR A 10 17.71 -12.66 19.65
N GLY A 11 18.90 -12.62 20.26
CA GLY A 11 20.11 -13.28 19.70
C GLY A 11 21.17 -12.30 19.20
N SER A 12 22.26 -12.81 18.63
CA SER A 12 23.35 -11.97 18.11
C SER A 12 22.98 -11.39 16.73
N PRO A 13 23.61 -10.29 16.30
CA PRO A 13 23.41 -9.74 14.95
C PRO A 13 23.66 -10.74 13.82
N GLU A 14 24.53 -11.73 14.04
CA GLU A 14 24.88 -12.79 13.09
C GLU A 14 23.85 -13.93 13.07
N GLU A 15 23.06 -14.09 14.13
CA GLU A 15 22.07 -15.16 14.31
C GLU A 15 20.76 -14.68 14.97
N PRO A 16 20.02 -13.73 14.36
CA PRO A 16 18.82 -13.20 14.97
C PRO A 16 17.77 -14.30 15.09
N THR A 17 17.34 -14.52 16.32
CA THR A 17 16.32 -15.48 16.70
C THR A 17 14.97 -14.79 16.82
N ILE A 18 14.10 -14.95 15.82
CA ILE A 18 12.71 -14.47 15.90
C ILE A 18 11.91 -15.46 16.76
N LYS A 19 11.28 -14.94 17.81
CA LYS A 19 10.36 -15.66 18.68
C LYS A 19 8.95 -15.12 18.48
N LEU A 20 8.00 -16.01 18.23
CA LEU A 20 6.57 -15.72 18.25
C LEU A 20 6.05 -16.28 19.57
N CYS A 21 5.70 -15.40 20.50
CA CYS A 21 5.33 -15.70 21.86
C CYS A 21 3.82 -15.64 22.03
N THR A 22 3.26 -16.55 22.83
CA THR A 22 1.87 -16.52 23.30
C THR A 22 1.78 -16.41 24.82
N ARG A 23 0.58 -16.20 25.38
CA ARG A 23 0.37 -16.06 26.84
C ARG A 23 0.84 -17.26 27.67
N ILE A 24 0.91 -18.44 27.07
CA ILE A 24 1.28 -19.71 27.69
C ILE A 24 2.74 -20.12 27.40
N GLY A 25 3.51 -19.26 26.72
CA GLY A 25 4.93 -19.47 26.44
C GLY A 25 5.32 -19.17 24.98
N VAL A 26 6.58 -19.47 24.64
CA VAL A 26 7.10 -19.29 23.28
C VAL A 26 6.42 -20.29 22.35
N ALA A 27 5.58 -19.82 21.43
CA ALA A 27 4.88 -20.67 20.47
C ALA A 27 5.79 -21.10 19.31
N TRP A 28 6.84 -20.32 19.05
CA TRP A 28 7.77 -20.55 17.96
C TRP A 28 9.09 -19.79 18.19
N THR A 29 10.23 -20.43 17.94
CA THR A 29 11.58 -19.85 18.03
C THR A 29 12.33 -20.24 16.76
N ARG A 30 12.97 -19.27 16.10
CA ARG A 30 13.81 -19.52 14.92
C ARG A 30 15.05 -18.66 14.93
N THR A 31 16.22 -19.28 14.90
CA THR A 31 17.51 -18.66 14.57
C THR A 31 17.63 -18.47 13.05
N ILE A 32 17.84 -17.23 12.61
CA ILE A 32 18.12 -16.89 11.21
C ILE A 32 19.60 -17.14 10.97
N HIS A 33 19.93 -18.06 10.07
CA HIS A 33 21.30 -18.24 9.57
C HIS A 33 21.38 -17.76 8.14
N GLY A 34 22.28 -16.81 7.89
CA GLY A 34 22.47 -16.17 6.59
C GLY A 34 21.34 -15.20 6.23
N VAL A 35 21.73 -14.07 5.66
CA VAL A 35 20.94 -12.95 5.13
C VAL A 35 20.83 -11.74 6.07
N PHE A 36 21.54 -10.70 5.64
CA PHE A 36 21.53 -9.30 6.07
C PHE A 36 20.09 -8.73 6.17
N GLY A 37 19.85 -7.89 7.17
CA GLY A 37 18.51 -7.35 7.45
C GLY A 37 18.48 -6.32 8.58
N VAL A 38 19.05 -5.15 8.28
CA VAL A 38 19.37 -3.97 9.10
C VAL A 38 18.12 -3.14 9.44
N PRO A 39 18.11 -2.30 10.51
CA PRO A 39 17.15 -1.21 10.66
C PRO A 39 17.16 -0.29 9.44
N GLY A 40 15.96 -0.05 8.89
CA GLY A 40 15.78 0.71 7.64
C GLY A 40 16.04 -0.07 6.36
N GLY A 41 16.55 -1.31 6.45
CA GLY A 41 16.65 -2.24 5.32
C GLY A 41 15.44 -3.19 5.28
N CYS A 42 14.99 -3.53 4.07
CA CYS A 42 14.00 -4.59 3.90
C CYS A 42 14.70 -5.96 3.76
N LEU A 43 14.10 -7.02 4.28
CA LEU A 43 14.64 -8.39 4.19
C LEU A 43 14.51 -8.94 2.76
N GLU A 44 15.57 -9.57 2.25
CA GLU A 44 15.50 -10.27 0.96
C GLU A 44 14.81 -11.62 1.07
N THR A 45 14.98 -12.31 2.19
CA THR A 45 14.41 -13.62 2.40
C THR A 45 13.99 -13.80 3.85
N ILE A 46 12.74 -14.20 4.06
CA ILE A 46 12.24 -14.69 5.33
C ILE A 46 11.92 -16.16 5.13
N VAL A 47 12.30 -16.98 6.09
CA VAL A 47 11.90 -18.38 6.11
C VAL A 47 11.01 -18.56 7.34
N LEU A 48 9.91 -19.27 7.20
CA LEU A 48 9.13 -19.76 8.35
C LEU A 48 9.62 -21.18 8.66
N GLU A 49 10.03 -21.45 9.89
CA GLU A 49 10.21 -22.82 10.38
C GLU A 49 8.93 -23.27 11.08
N GLY A 50 8.76 -24.55 11.35
CA GLY A 50 7.72 -25.02 12.28
C GLY A 50 6.55 -25.77 11.65
N GLU A 51 6.21 -26.86 12.32
CA GLU A 51 5.16 -27.81 11.93
C GLU A 51 3.79 -27.46 12.54
N ASN A 52 3.56 -26.22 13.00
CA ASN A 52 2.30 -25.82 13.63
C ASN A 52 1.56 -24.68 12.88
N LEU A 53 2.09 -24.19 11.75
CA LEU A 53 1.47 -23.10 10.99
C LEU A 53 0.05 -23.44 10.51
N GLY A 54 -0.22 -24.71 10.19
CA GLY A 54 -1.55 -25.19 9.82
C GLY A 54 -2.55 -25.24 10.98
N ARG A 55 -2.07 -25.18 12.25
CA ARG A 55 -2.94 -25.13 13.44
C ARG A 55 -3.43 -23.72 13.76
N LEU A 56 -2.78 -22.69 13.22
CA LEU A 56 -3.24 -21.31 13.36
C LEU A 56 -4.56 -21.11 12.62
N GLY A 57 -5.47 -20.32 13.19
CA GLY A 57 -6.67 -19.89 12.48
C GLY A 57 -6.33 -19.04 11.26
N ARG A 58 -7.22 -18.99 10.26
CA ARG A 58 -7.01 -18.27 8.99
C ARG A 58 -6.62 -16.80 9.21
N ALA A 59 -7.33 -16.10 10.08
CA ALA A 59 -7.03 -14.71 10.43
C ALA A 59 -5.61 -14.51 10.99
N ASP A 60 -5.10 -15.44 11.80
CA ASP A 60 -3.75 -15.39 12.36
C ASP A 60 -2.68 -15.69 11.30
N ARG A 61 -2.94 -16.65 10.41
CA ARG A 61 -2.06 -16.92 9.27
C ARG A 61 -1.94 -15.70 8.36
N HIS A 62 -3.06 -15.04 8.04
CA HIS A 62 -3.05 -13.83 7.23
C HIS A 62 -2.30 -12.67 7.92
N ARG A 63 -2.47 -12.50 9.24
CA ARG A 63 -1.69 -11.50 10.01
C ARG A 63 -0.20 -11.78 9.93
N LEU A 64 0.22 -13.03 10.10
CA LEU A 64 1.61 -13.44 9.96
C LEU A 64 2.15 -13.15 8.56
N LEU A 65 1.41 -13.53 7.51
CA LEU A 65 1.80 -13.28 6.12
C LEU A 65 1.95 -11.77 5.83
N ARG A 66 0.98 -10.94 6.24
CA ARG A 66 1.09 -9.47 6.05
C ARG A 66 2.27 -8.88 6.80
N ARG A 67 2.53 -9.34 8.03
CA ARG A 67 3.70 -8.89 8.81
C ARG A 67 5.00 -9.28 8.12
N ALA A 68 5.12 -10.52 7.63
CA ALA A 68 6.27 -10.96 6.87
C ALA A 68 6.44 -10.15 5.58
N ARG A 69 5.37 -9.89 4.82
CA ARG A 69 5.42 -9.05 3.61
C ARG A 69 5.95 -7.65 3.92
N ARG A 70 5.53 -7.03 5.03
CA ARG A 70 6.00 -5.70 5.43
C ARG A 70 7.50 -5.66 5.72
N LEU A 71 8.06 -6.74 6.24
CA LEU A 71 9.48 -6.85 6.52
C LEU A 71 10.31 -7.12 5.26
N LEU A 72 9.71 -7.66 4.19
CA LEU A 72 10.40 -7.99 2.95
C LEU A 72 10.59 -6.77 2.06
N GLY A 73 11.67 -6.76 1.27
CA GLY A 73 11.88 -5.77 0.21
C GLY A 73 11.13 -6.13 -1.07
N PRO A 74 11.03 -5.21 -2.04
CA PRO A 74 10.58 -5.56 -3.39
C PRO A 74 11.34 -6.79 -3.92
N GLY A 75 10.63 -7.81 -4.40
CA GLY A 75 11.22 -9.07 -4.87
C GLY A 75 11.62 -10.05 -3.76
N GLY A 76 11.53 -9.64 -2.50
CA GLY A 76 11.86 -10.46 -1.35
C GLY A 76 10.99 -11.73 -1.25
N ARG A 77 11.55 -12.80 -0.68
CA ARG A 77 10.94 -14.13 -0.67
C ARG A 77 10.56 -14.57 0.73
N LEU A 78 9.35 -15.11 0.88
CA LEU A 78 8.91 -15.82 2.07
C LEU A 78 8.84 -17.32 1.79
N LEU A 79 9.64 -18.12 2.49
CA LEU A 79 9.63 -19.57 2.38
C LEU A 79 8.75 -20.18 3.47
N VAL A 80 7.68 -20.88 3.08
CA VAL A 80 6.67 -21.43 3.98
C VAL A 80 6.66 -22.96 3.92
N PRO A 81 6.76 -23.68 5.04
CA PRO A 81 6.67 -25.14 5.06
C PRO A 81 5.22 -25.57 4.76
N VAL A 82 5.05 -26.31 3.67
CA VAL A 82 3.75 -26.83 3.22
C VAL A 82 3.75 -28.36 3.23
N GLY A 83 2.59 -28.98 3.45
CA GLY A 83 2.46 -30.43 3.37
C GLY A 83 1.20 -30.98 4.04
N ALA A 84 0.96 -32.27 3.85
CA ALA A 84 -0.21 -32.99 4.40
C ALA A 84 -0.01 -33.55 5.82
N LYS A 85 1.20 -33.42 6.40
CA LYS A 85 1.48 -33.83 7.79
C LYS A 85 0.84 -32.86 8.78
N ASP A 86 0.38 -33.38 9.91
CA ASP A 86 -0.28 -32.60 10.97
C ASP A 86 0.49 -31.33 11.33
N GLY A 87 -0.18 -30.19 11.12
CA GLY A 87 0.26 -28.85 11.50
C GLY A 87 1.13 -28.09 10.47
N ARG A 88 1.46 -28.66 9.30
CA ARG A 88 2.02 -27.88 8.18
C ARG A 88 0.95 -27.02 7.49
N TYR A 89 1.38 -25.98 6.78
CA TYR A 89 0.44 -25.09 6.08
C TYR A 89 -0.30 -25.84 4.96
N PRO A 90 -1.65 -25.79 4.90
CA PRO A 90 -2.41 -26.46 3.85
C PRO A 90 -2.04 -25.91 2.46
N ARG A 91 -1.53 -26.79 1.59
CA ARG A 91 -1.04 -26.39 0.26
C ARG A 91 -2.12 -25.79 -0.63
N GLN A 92 -3.36 -26.28 -0.50
CA GLN A 92 -4.50 -25.85 -1.31
C GLN A 92 -4.97 -24.42 -0.97
N ASP A 93 -4.71 -23.95 0.25
CA ASP A 93 -5.17 -22.65 0.73
C ASP A 93 -4.10 -21.57 0.54
N LEU A 94 -2.82 -21.96 0.58
CA LEU A 94 -1.70 -21.02 0.58
C LEU A 94 -1.73 -20.01 -0.56
N GLU A 95 -2.03 -20.42 -1.80
CA GLU A 95 -2.07 -19.50 -2.95
C GLU A 95 -3.10 -18.38 -2.76
N LYS A 96 -4.30 -18.76 -2.31
CA LYS A 96 -5.39 -17.81 -2.06
C LYS A 96 -5.08 -16.90 -0.89
N GLU A 97 -4.57 -17.46 0.21
CA GLU A 97 -4.21 -16.69 1.41
C GLU A 97 -3.05 -15.73 1.14
N ALA A 98 -2.00 -16.20 0.46
CA ALA A 98 -0.84 -15.40 0.09
C ALA A 98 -1.23 -14.24 -0.85
N TRP A 99 -2.13 -14.48 -1.80
CA TRP A 99 -2.65 -13.43 -2.66
C TRP A 99 -3.43 -12.37 -1.85
N VAL A 100 -4.32 -12.77 -0.93
CA VAL A 100 -5.03 -11.84 -0.04
C VAL A 100 -4.09 -11.04 0.86
N CYS A 101 -2.88 -11.55 1.10
CA CYS A 101 -1.85 -10.87 1.89
C CYS A 101 -0.85 -10.06 1.06
N GLY A 102 -0.97 -10.03 -0.26
CA GLY A 102 -0.15 -9.22 -1.17
C GLY A 102 1.13 -9.88 -1.66
N PHE A 103 1.17 -11.21 -1.75
CA PHE A 103 2.25 -11.96 -2.38
C PHE A 103 1.87 -12.49 -3.77
N ASP A 104 2.86 -12.57 -4.65
CA ASP A 104 2.78 -13.28 -5.93
C ASP A 104 2.99 -14.78 -5.68
N ALA A 105 1.92 -15.46 -5.27
CA ALA A 105 1.98 -16.88 -4.94
C ALA A 105 1.95 -17.74 -6.20
N LYS A 106 3.05 -17.80 -6.95
CA LYS A 106 3.25 -18.85 -7.98
C LYS A 106 3.75 -20.11 -7.29
N ARG A 107 3.29 -21.30 -7.71
CA ARG A 107 3.69 -22.64 -7.20
C ARG A 107 5.19 -22.96 -7.34
N ARG A 108 6.04 -22.17 -6.71
CA ARG A 108 7.48 -22.39 -6.63
C ARG A 108 7.74 -23.14 -5.34
N MET A 109 8.37 -24.30 -5.47
CA MET A 109 8.77 -25.13 -4.34
C MET A 109 10.30 -25.14 -4.27
N GLN A 110 10.85 -24.94 -3.07
CA GLN A 110 12.29 -25.02 -2.82
C GLN A 110 12.52 -25.77 -1.51
N GLY A 111 13.23 -26.91 -1.56
CA GLY A 111 13.57 -27.70 -0.36
C GLY A 111 12.35 -28.08 0.50
N GLY A 112 11.22 -28.46 -0.12
CA GLY A 112 9.98 -28.82 0.59
C GLY A 112 9.16 -27.64 1.12
N ARG A 113 9.54 -26.40 0.80
CA ARG A 113 8.82 -25.17 1.17
C ARG A 113 8.22 -24.50 -0.07
N ALA A 114 7.07 -23.86 0.09
CA ALA A 114 6.52 -22.95 -0.90
C ALA A 114 7.24 -21.60 -0.82
N VAL A 115 7.47 -20.98 -1.98
CA VAL A 115 8.13 -19.68 -2.10
C VAL A 115 7.08 -18.64 -2.50
N LEU A 116 6.84 -17.68 -1.62
CA LEU A 116 5.98 -16.52 -1.89
C LEU A 116 6.88 -15.31 -2.14
N THR A 117 6.56 -14.49 -3.14
CA THR A 117 7.38 -13.32 -3.49
C THR A 117 6.61 -12.03 -3.25
N LYS A 118 7.24 -11.05 -2.58
CA LYS A 118 6.70 -9.69 -2.49
C LYS A 118 6.85 -9.05 -3.88
N PRO A 119 5.76 -8.54 -4.48
CA PRO A 119 5.83 -7.97 -5.82
C PRO A 119 6.76 -6.74 -5.86
N CYS A 120 7.50 -6.58 -6.96
CA CYS A 120 8.14 -5.32 -7.32
C CYS A 120 7.11 -4.43 -8.01
N ARG A 121 6.88 -3.22 -7.48
CA ARG A 121 5.82 -2.30 -7.94
C ARG A 121 6.37 -1.00 -8.50
N GLU A 122 7.55 -1.06 -9.10
CA GLU A 122 8.16 0.10 -9.73
C GLU A 122 7.36 0.53 -10.96
N LEU A 123 7.22 1.84 -11.10
CA LEU A 123 6.64 2.50 -12.26
C LEU A 123 7.78 3.24 -12.96
N GLY A 124 7.70 3.43 -14.28
CA GLY A 124 8.62 4.32 -14.99
C GLY A 124 8.45 5.78 -14.56
N ASP A 125 9.20 6.71 -15.15
CA ASP A 125 9.16 8.13 -14.75
C ASP A 125 7.82 8.81 -15.05
N GLU A 126 7.11 8.35 -16.09
CA GLU A 126 5.80 8.89 -16.47
C GLU A 126 4.85 7.73 -16.80
N PRO A 127 4.38 6.91 -15.85
CA PRO A 127 3.46 5.82 -16.15
C PRO A 127 2.21 6.32 -16.90
N GLY A 128 1.79 5.57 -17.93
CA GLY A 128 0.51 5.84 -18.59
C GLY A 128 -0.66 5.67 -17.61
N VAL A 129 -1.61 6.58 -17.65
CA VAL A 129 -2.82 6.53 -16.81
C VAL A 129 -4.03 6.25 -17.69
N SER A 130 -4.86 5.28 -17.31
CA SER A 130 -6.19 5.08 -17.90
C SER A 130 -7.25 5.74 -17.00
N ILE A 131 -7.85 6.82 -17.48
CA ILE A 131 -9.07 7.41 -16.91
C ILE A 131 -10.27 6.66 -17.52
N LEU A 132 -11.05 5.99 -16.67
CA LEU A 132 -12.15 5.13 -17.04
C LEU A 132 -13.49 5.79 -16.70
N ILE A 133 -14.29 6.12 -17.70
CA ILE A 133 -15.57 6.82 -17.54
C ILE A 133 -16.73 5.88 -17.89
N PRO A 134 -17.42 5.29 -16.89
CA PRO A 134 -18.65 4.53 -17.09
C PRO A 134 -19.79 5.52 -17.30
N ALA A 135 -20.13 5.80 -18.56
CA ALA A 135 -21.15 6.78 -18.91
C ALA A 135 -22.55 6.14 -18.98
N TYR A 136 -23.54 6.81 -18.41
CA TYR A 136 -24.94 6.43 -18.47
C TYR A 136 -25.86 7.65 -18.67
N LYS A 137 -25.51 8.81 -18.10
CA LYS A 137 -26.29 10.05 -18.22
C LYS A 137 -25.44 11.17 -18.81
N SER A 138 -26.00 11.90 -19.77
CA SER A 138 -25.32 13.01 -20.43
C SER A 138 -25.35 14.33 -19.67
N GLU A 139 -26.25 14.51 -18.69
CA GLU A 139 -26.51 15.78 -17.98
C GLU A 139 -25.24 16.44 -17.43
N HIS A 140 -24.34 15.65 -16.82
CA HIS A 140 -23.09 16.14 -16.22
C HIS A 140 -21.83 15.61 -16.94
N PHE A 141 -22.00 14.73 -17.91
CA PHE A 141 -20.90 14.03 -18.59
C PHE A 141 -19.93 15.00 -19.28
N ALA A 142 -20.43 16.08 -19.88
CA ALA A 142 -19.57 17.06 -20.53
C ALA A 142 -18.57 17.70 -19.56
N ALA A 143 -19.00 18.03 -18.34
CA ALA A 143 -18.14 18.60 -17.30
C ALA A 143 -17.17 17.55 -16.74
N ALA A 144 -17.62 16.31 -16.55
CA ALA A 144 -16.76 15.20 -16.17
C ALA A 144 -15.65 14.97 -17.20
N LEU A 145 -16.02 14.84 -18.49
CA LEU A 145 -15.08 14.65 -19.59
C LEU A 145 -14.09 15.82 -19.70
N GLU A 146 -14.56 17.05 -19.58
CA GLU A 146 -13.67 18.22 -19.56
C GLU A 146 -12.66 18.17 -18.42
N SER A 147 -13.09 17.78 -17.21
CA SER A 147 -12.17 17.64 -16.07
C SER A 147 -11.08 16.58 -16.29
N ALA A 148 -11.35 15.56 -17.12
CA ALA A 148 -10.36 14.56 -17.53
C ALA A 148 -9.40 15.07 -18.62
N LEU A 149 -9.87 15.95 -19.52
CA LEU A 149 -9.06 16.50 -20.62
C LEU A 149 -8.03 17.52 -20.15
N VAL A 150 -8.30 18.22 -19.05
CA VAL A 150 -7.41 19.28 -18.51
C VAL A 150 -6.41 18.76 -17.47
N GLN A 151 -6.16 17.44 -17.43
CA GLN A 151 -5.20 16.86 -16.50
C GLN A 151 -3.76 17.27 -16.85
N THR A 152 -2.96 17.63 -15.84
CA THR A 152 -1.57 18.09 -16.02
C THR A 152 -0.57 16.96 -16.29
N TRP A 153 -0.98 15.71 -16.10
CA TRP A 153 -0.11 14.55 -16.32
C TRP A 153 0.19 14.34 -17.82
N PRO A 154 1.44 14.07 -18.22
CA PRO A 154 1.88 14.22 -19.61
C PRO A 154 1.31 13.20 -20.59
N ARG A 155 0.87 12.02 -20.13
CA ARG A 155 0.34 10.99 -21.02
C ARG A 155 -0.67 10.05 -20.38
N GLY A 156 -1.62 9.59 -21.17
CA GLY A 156 -2.64 8.67 -20.72
C GLY A 156 -3.66 8.31 -21.79
N GLU A 157 -4.74 7.70 -21.35
CA GLU A 157 -5.93 7.47 -22.16
C GLU A 157 -7.18 7.75 -21.34
N ILE A 158 -8.19 8.28 -22.01
CA ILE A 158 -9.55 8.40 -21.50
C ILE A 158 -10.38 7.36 -22.25
N ILE A 159 -11.00 6.44 -21.52
CA ILE A 159 -11.88 5.42 -22.08
C ILE A 159 -13.29 5.67 -21.58
N VAL A 160 -14.19 5.94 -22.51
CA VAL A 160 -15.62 6.11 -22.25
C VAL A 160 -16.34 4.85 -22.69
N ALA A 161 -17.01 4.18 -21.75
CA ALA A 161 -17.92 3.07 -22.05
C ALA A 161 -19.36 3.53 -21.81
N ASP A 162 -20.10 3.66 -22.90
CA ASP A 162 -21.42 4.28 -22.95
C ASP A 162 -22.53 3.24 -22.82
N ASP A 163 -23.20 3.29 -21.68
CA ASP A 163 -24.35 2.48 -21.30
C ASP A 163 -25.67 3.27 -21.37
N SER A 164 -25.63 4.51 -21.89
CA SER A 164 -26.79 5.39 -21.99
C SER A 164 -27.87 4.80 -22.92
N PRO A 165 -29.15 4.91 -22.53
CA PRO A 165 -30.23 4.34 -23.32
C PRO A 165 -30.44 5.08 -24.65
N ASP A 166 -30.14 6.38 -24.70
CA ASP A 166 -30.41 7.26 -25.83
C ASP A 166 -29.18 7.56 -26.71
N GLY A 167 -27.97 7.19 -26.28
CA GLY A 167 -26.73 7.42 -27.02
C GLY A 167 -26.28 8.88 -27.03
N THR A 168 -26.81 9.72 -26.15
CA THR A 168 -26.50 11.16 -26.09
C THR A 168 -25.03 11.46 -25.76
N VAL A 169 -24.34 10.51 -25.13
CA VAL A 169 -22.91 10.61 -24.79
C VAL A 169 -22.02 10.67 -26.04
N ALA A 170 -22.39 10.00 -27.14
CA ALA A 170 -21.59 9.92 -28.35
C ALA A 170 -21.23 11.32 -28.91
N GLY A 171 -22.21 12.20 -29.03
CA GLY A 171 -22.00 13.56 -29.55
C GLY A 171 -21.09 14.41 -28.68
N LEU A 172 -21.15 14.23 -27.36
CA LEU A 172 -20.28 14.94 -26.40
C LEU A 172 -18.82 14.46 -26.52
N VAL A 173 -18.62 13.16 -26.76
CA VAL A 173 -17.28 12.60 -26.98
C VAL A 173 -16.70 13.05 -28.31
N GLU A 174 -17.49 13.05 -29.39
CA GLU A 174 -17.04 13.54 -30.70
C GLU A 174 -16.64 15.03 -30.63
N ALA A 175 -17.41 15.87 -29.95
CA ALA A 175 -17.09 17.28 -29.73
C ALA A 175 -15.86 17.52 -28.82
N ALA A 176 -15.34 16.49 -28.16
CA ALA A 176 -14.17 16.56 -27.30
C ALA A 176 -12.87 16.09 -27.98
N ARG A 177 -12.96 15.40 -29.13
CA ARG A 177 -11.79 14.78 -29.78
C ARG A 177 -10.67 15.76 -30.10
N GLU A 178 -11.02 16.96 -30.57
CA GLU A 178 -10.05 17.99 -30.94
C GLU A 178 -9.37 18.65 -29.72
N ARG A 179 -9.93 18.47 -28.51
CA ARG A 179 -9.40 19.01 -27.25
C ARG A 179 -8.54 18.01 -26.49
N VAL A 180 -8.35 16.79 -27.00
CA VAL A 180 -7.50 15.79 -26.36
C VAL A 180 -6.06 16.30 -26.34
N PRO A 181 -5.43 16.45 -25.16
CA PRO A 181 -4.07 16.98 -25.07
C PRO A 181 -3.06 16.04 -25.72
N ALA A 182 -1.91 16.59 -26.13
CA ALA A 182 -0.81 15.79 -26.64
C ALA A 182 -0.39 14.73 -25.59
N GLY A 183 -0.09 13.52 -26.06
CA GLY A 183 0.24 12.39 -25.17
C GLY A 183 -0.98 11.64 -24.62
N TRP A 184 -2.20 12.13 -24.87
CA TRP A 184 -3.44 11.47 -24.49
C TRP A 184 -4.20 10.89 -25.68
N THR A 185 -5.03 9.89 -25.41
CA THR A 185 -5.98 9.34 -26.39
C THR A 185 -7.39 9.30 -25.79
N LEU A 186 -8.41 9.44 -26.64
CA LEU A 186 -9.82 9.35 -26.24
C LEU A 186 -10.50 8.20 -27.01
N ARG A 187 -10.83 7.14 -26.28
CA ARG A 187 -11.48 5.93 -26.78
C ARG A 187 -12.94 5.92 -26.34
N TYR A 188 -13.84 5.65 -27.28
CA TYR A 188 -15.27 5.55 -27.03
C TYR A 188 -15.76 4.17 -27.43
N GLN A 189 -16.52 3.53 -26.56
CA GLN A 189 -17.18 2.25 -26.81
C GLN A 189 -18.64 2.36 -26.39
N ARG A 190 -19.56 2.23 -27.33
CA ARG A 190 -20.97 2.07 -27.01
C ARG A 190 -21.29 0.61 -26.71
N ASN A 191 -22.06 0.37 -25.65
CA ASN A 191 -22.57 -0.96 -25.36
C ASN A 191 -23.78 -1.28 -26.26
N PRO A 192 -24.01 -2.57 -26.61
CA PRO A 192 -25.13 -2.99 -27.46
C PRO A 192 -26.52 -2.80 -26.80
N GLY A 193 -26.56 -2.22 -25.60
CA GLY A 193 -27.70 -1.91 -24.77
C GLY A 193 -27.21 -1.63 -23.35
N THR A 194 -28.11 -1.29 -22.42
CA THR A 194 -27.73 -1.05 -21.01
C THR A 194 -27.33 -2.37 -20.33
N ILE A 195 -26.03 -2.57 -20.12
CA ILE A 195 -25.46 -3.76 -19.46
C ILE A 195 -25.39 -3.62 -17.94
N GLY A 196 -25.58 -2.40 -17.43
CA GLY A 196 -25.59 -2.06 -16.00
C GLY A 196 -24.20 -1.68 -15.48
N GLY A 197 -24.19 -0.77 -14.50
CA GLY A 197 -22.97 -0.11 -14.02
C GLY A 197 -21.84 -1.06 -13.63
N ARG A 198 -22.12 -2.18 -12.95
CA ARG A 198 -21.07 -3.15 -12.59
C ARG A 198 -20.38 -3.76 -13.82
N ARG A 199 -21.14 -4.18 -14.84
CA ARG A 199 -20.55 -4.75 -16.05
C ARG A 199 -19.79 -3.69 -16.84
N ASN A 200 -20.31 -2.47 -16.87
CA ASN A 200 -19.64 -1.33 -17.51
C ASN A 200 -18.28 -1.03 -16.86
N TYR A 201 -18.22 -1.00 -15.52
CA TYR A 201 -16.97 -0.88 -14.77
C TYR A 201 -15.96 -1.99 -15.07
N LEU A 202 -16.40 -3.26 -15.07
CA LEU A 202 -15.52 -4.40 -15.36
C LEU A 202 -14.97 -4.34 -16.79
N GLN A 203 -15.81 -4.02 -17.76
CA GLN A 203 -15.41 -3.85 -19.16
C GLN A 203 -14.36 -2.74 -19.34
N LEU A 204 -14.55 -1.60 -18.67
CA LEU A 204 -13.58 -0.51 -18.69
C LEU A 204 -12.23 -0.94 -18.10
N PHE A 205 -12.24 -1.68 -16.99
CA PHE A 205 -11.01 -2.21 -16.39
C PHE A 205 -10.24 -3.10 -17.37
N ASP A 206 -10.95 -3.96 -18.09
CA ASP A 206 -10.36 -4.87 -19.08
C ASP A 206 -9.78 -4.09 -20.27
N MET A 207 -10.44 -3.02 -20.71
CA MET A 207 -10.00 -2.15 -21.80
C MET A 207 -8.79 -1.26 -21.48
N ALA A 208 -8.52 -1.00 -20.20
CA ALA A 208 -7.43 -0.14 -19.74
C ALA A 208 -6.05 -0.70 -20.13
N ALA A 209 -5.22 0.07 -20.82
CA ALA A 209 -3.85 -0.28 -21.17
C ALA A 209 -2.81 0.31 -20.22
N GLY A 210 -3.15 1.40 -19.53
CA GLY A 210 -2.27 2.08 -18.58
C GLY A 210 -1.96 1.24 -17.34
N PRO A 211 -0.71 1.29 -16.81
CA PRO A 211 -0.37 0.66 -15.52
C PRO A 211 -1.11 1.29 -14.33
N LEU A 212 -1.53 2.55 -14.45
CA LEU A 212 -2.34 3.25 -13.44
C LEU A 212 -3.78 3.36 -13.90
N VAL A 213 -4.71 3.04 -13.00
CA VAL A 213 -6.16 3.07 -13.26
C VAL A 213 -6.80 4.09 -12.34
N LYS A 214 -7.61 4.96 -12.93
CA LYS A 214 -8.47 5.92 -12.23
C LYS A 214 -9.85 5.88 -12.87
N TYR A 215 -10.89 5.70 -12.06
CA TYR A 215 -12.25 5.88 -12.55
C TYR A 215 -12.66 7.34 -12.41
N LEU A 216 -13.62 7.75 -13.24
CA LEU A 216 -14.32 9.03 -13.12
C LEU A 216 -15.78 8.77 -13.45
N ASN A 217 -16.66 8.86 -12.46
CA ASN A 217 -18.10 8.77 -12.72
C ASN A 217 -18.53 9.93 -13.62
N ASP A 218 -19.56 9.70 -14.43
CA ASP A 218 -20.07 10.65 -15.41
C ASP A 218 -20.74 11.90 -14.79
N ASP A 219 -20.93 11.92 -13.48
CA ASP A 219 -21.45 13.05 -12.71
C ASP A 219 -20.43 13.74 -11.79
N ASP A 220 -19.22 13.20 -11.64
CA ASP A 220 -18.18 13.74 -10.77
C ASP A 220 -17.14 14.59 -11.52
N LEU A 221 -16.28 15.30 -10.78
CA LEU A 221 -15.21 16.15 -11.35
C LEU A 221 -13.85 15.83 -10.74
N LEU A 222 -12.80 15.93 -11.57
CA LEU A 222 -11.41 15.90 -11.14
C LEU A 222 -10.83 17.31 -11.01
N ALA A 223 -9.94 17.52 -10.04
CA ALA A 223 -9.06 18.69 -10.06
C ALA A 223 -8.02 18.56 -11.20
N PRO A 224 -7.53 19.65 -11.81
CA PRO A 224 -6.58 19.58 -12.95
C PRO A 224 -5.29 18.79 -12.66
N HIS A 225 -4.79 18.82 -11.44
CA HIS A 225 -3.57 18.12 -11.00
C HIS A 225 -3.85 16.81 -10.25
N CYS A 226 -5.10 16.30 -10.30
CA CYS A 226 -5.51 15.08 -9.61
C CYS A 226 -4.67 13.87 -10.03
N VAL A 227 -4.56 13.63 -11.34
CA VAL A 227 -3.81 12.49 -11.87
C VAL A 227 -2.32 12.62 -11.55
N GLU A 228 -1.75 13.81 -11.70
CA GLU A 228 -0.33 14.05 -11.41
C GLU A 228 0.01 13.77 -9.94
N ARG A 229 -0.76 14.34 -9.01
CA ARG A 229 -0.55 14.14 -7.56
C ARG A 229 -0.63 12.67 -7.17
N MET A 230 -1.65 11.97 -7.67
CA MET A 230 -1.86 10.56 -7.36
C MET A 230 -0.81 9.65 -8.01
N ALA A 231 -0.42 9.91 -9.25
CA ALA A 231 0.59 9.14 -9.96
C ALA A 231 1.96 9.27 -9.29
N ARG A 232 2.41 10.51 -8.98
CA ARG A 232 3.67 10.76 -8.26
C ARG A 232 3.70 10.04 -6.91
N ALA A 233 2.62 10.15 -6.13
CA ALA A 233 2.53 9.48 -4.84
C ALA A 233 2.68 7.95 -4.95
N LEU A 234 2.06 7.32 -5.97
CA LEU A 234 2.23 5.88 -6.22
C LEU A 234 3.63 5.54 -6.75
N MET A 235 4.29 6.41 -7.51
CA MET A 235 5.67 6.18 -7.94
C MET A 235 6.63 6.20 -6.76
N GLU A 236 6.45 7.14 -5.83
CA GLU A 236 7.35 7.33 -4.69
C GLU A 236 7.13 6.32 -3.56
N HIS A 237 5.95 5.68 -3.52
CA HIS A 237 5.58 4.69 -2.51
C HIS A 237 5.14 3.38 -3.18
N PRO A 238 6.10 2.55 -3.66
CA PRO A 238 5.80 1.29 -4.34
C PRO A 238 5.03 0.29 -3.44
N ASP A 239 5.17 0.39 -2.12
CA ASP A 239 4.43 -0.49 -1.19
C ASP A 239 2.96 -0.11 -0.97
N ALA A 240 2.58 1.12 -1.34
CA ALA A 240 1.19 1.53 -1.36
C ALA A 240 0.46 0.87 -2.53
N THR A 241 -0.80 0.50 -2.35
CA THR A 241 -1.63 -0.16 -3.37
C THR A 241 -2.84 0.67 -3.78
N LEU A 242 -3.13 1.73 -3.02
CA LEU A 242 -4.24 2.63 -3.22
C LEU A 242 -3.79 4.03 -2.82
N VAL A 243 -4.03 5.01 -3.68
CA VAL A 243 -4.01 6.42 -3.29
C VAL A 243 -5.43 6.96 -3.33
N THR A 244 -5.78 7.73 -2.32
CA THR A 244 -7.03 8.49 -2.26
C THR A 244 -6.75 9.91 -1.79
N SER A 245 -7.73 10.79 -1.97
CA SER A 245 -7.66 12.17 -1.51
C SER A 245 -8.88 12.56 -0.69
N TYR A 246 -8.81 13.70 -0.02
CA TYR A 246 -10.02 14.41 0.37
C TYR A 246 -10.89 14.67 -0.88
N ARG A 247 -12.21 14.66 -0.69
CA ARG A 247 -13.19 14.95 -1.76
C ARG A 247 -14.20 15.98 -1.28
N ARG A 248 -14.48 16.94 -2.15
CA ARG A 248 -15.52 17.95 -1.91
C ARG A 248 -16.88 17.38 -2.29
N LEU A 249 -17.92 17.86 -1.63
CA LEU A 249 -19.28 17.65 -2.09
C LEU A 249 -19.71 18.85 -2.93
N ILE A 250 -20.36 18.58 -4.06
CA ILE A 250 -21.01 19.61 -4.88
C ILE A 250 -22.46 19.22 -5.17
N ASP A 251 -23.32 20.19 -5.45
CA ASP A 251 -24.69 19.96 -5.89
C ASP A 251 -24.81 19.81 -7.42
N GLY A 252 -26.04 19.76 -7.94
CA GLY A 252 -26.31 19.64 -9.38
C GLY A 252 -25.85 20.85 -10.21
N GLN A 253 -25.47 21.96 -9.58
CA GLN A 253 -25.04 23.22 -10.20
C GLN A 253 -23.56 23.53 -9.88
N ASP A 254 -22.78 22.52 -9.46
CA ASP A 254 -21.36 22.66 -9.06
C ASP A 254 -21.12 23.49 -7.80
N ALA A 255 -22.16 23.90 -7.08
CA ALA A 255 -21.98 24.68 -5.86
C ALA A 255 -21.50 23.78 -4.72
N PRO A 256 -20.54 24.24 -3.89
CA PRO A 256 -20.01 23.44 -2.79
C PRO A 256 -21.08 23.15 -1.74
N LEU A 257 -21.08 21.92 -1.25
CA LEU A 257 -21.91 21.46 -0.15
C LEU A 257 -21.04 21.22 1.10
N PRO A 258 -21.61 21.37 2.31
CA PRO A 258 -20.88 21.08 3.54
C PRO A 258 -20.50 19.61 3.64
N ASP A 259 -19.37 19.36 4.28
CA ASP A 259 -18.89 18.01 4.55
C ASP A 259 -19.89 17.21 5.40
N LYS A 260 -19.77 15.91 5.24
CA LYS A 260 -20.49 14.88 5.98
C LYS A 260 -19.47 13.88 6.49
N ARG A 261 -19.89 13.09 7.49
CA ARG A 261 -19.09 12.01 8.08
C ARG A 261 -18.35 11.09 7.10
N PHE A 262 -18.87 10.90 5.89
CA PHE A 262 -18.25 10.03 4.88
C PHE A 262 -17.18 10.72 4.01
N ASN A 263 -17.15 12.05 3.93
CA ASN A 263 -16.17 12.80 3.14
C ASN A 263 -15.32 13.78 3.96
N GLU A 264 -15.61 13.98 5.24
CA GLU A 264 -14.71 14.65 6.17
C GLU A 264 -13.28 14.06 6.07
N PRO A 265 -12.23 14.92 6.03
CA PRO A 265 -10.86 14.46 5.98
C PRO A 265 -10.55 13.42 7.06
N ILE A 266 -9.84 12.35 6.69
CA ILE A 266 -9.40 11.34 7.66
C ILE A 266 -8.14 11.83 8.38
N LEU A 267 -7.29 12.58 7.68
CA LEU A 267 -6.03 13.14 8.18
C LEU A 267 -5.90 14.58 7.68
N GLU A 268 -5.19 15.42 8.45
CA GLU A 268 -4.96 16.83 8.15
C GLU A 268 -3.77 17.10 7.21
N GLN A 269 -2.97 16.07 6.92
CA GLN A 269 -1.81 16.16 6.06
C GLN A 269 -1.71 14.93 5.15
N ASP A 270 -0.89 15.05 4.11
CA ASP A 270 -0.55 13.93 3.25
C ASP A 270 0.18 12.86 4.05
N ALA A 271 -0.27 11.62 3.94
CA ALA A 271 0.32 10.52 4.70
C ALA A 271 0.21 9.16 4.01
N LEU A 272 1.21 8.32 4.29
CA LEU A 272 1.17 6.89 4.08
C LEU A 272 0.56 6.24 5.32
N VAL A 273 -0.46 5.41 5.12
CA VAL A 273 -1.24 4.77 6.19
C VAL A 273 -1.17 3.27 6.03
N ASP A 274 -1.02 2.55 7.14
CA ASP A 274 -1.11 1.09 7.15
C ASP A 274 -2.45 0.65 6.53
N GLY A 275 -2.39 -0.14 5.45
CA GLY A 275 -3.59 -0.52 4.72
C GLY A 275 -4.59 -1.30 5.56
N ARG A 276 -4.14 -2.11 6.51
CA ARG A 276 -5.04 -2.83 7.43
C ARG A 276 -5.73 -1.88 8.39
N GLN A 277 -5.02 -0.90 8.97
CA GLN A 277 -5.65 0.13 9.83
C GLN A 277 -6.69 0.93 9.04
N LEU A 278 -6.35 1.34 7.81
CA LEU A 278 -7.26 2.11 6.97
C LEU A 278 -8.49 1.30 6.54
N ALA A 279 -8.31 0.03 6.15
CA ALA A 279 -9.43 -0.87 5.88
C ALA A 279 -10.26 -1.15 7.13
N ASN A 280 -9.62 -1.30 8.30
CA ASN A 280 -10.30 -1.50 9.57
C ASN A 280 -11.22 -0.33 9.92
N LEU A 281 -10.76 0.93 9.73
CA LEU A 281 -11.58 2.13 9.92
C LEU A 281 -12.87 2.08 9.08
N VAL A 282 -12.74 1.78 7.79
CA VAL A 282 -13.85 1.73 6.84
C VAL A 282 -14.83 0.61 7.19
N LEU A 283 -14.30 -0.60 7.42
CA LEU A 283 -15.10 -1.78 7.73
C LEU A 283 -15.80 -1.64 9.08
N PHE A 284 -15.10 -1.14 10.12
CA PHE A 284 -15.65 -1.00 11.46
C PHE A 284 -16.83 -0.03 11.50
N HIS A 285 -16.71 1.13 10.84
CA HIS A 285 -17.78 2.11 10.80
C HIS A 285 -18.84 1.84 9.73
N ARG A 286 -18.56 0.97 8.74
CA ARG A 286 -19.39 0.78 7.53
C ARG A 286 -19.62 2.10 6.78
N ILE A 287 -18.57 2.91 6.69
CA ILE A 287 -18.58 4.22 6.03
C ILE A 287 -17.43 4.27 5.04
N ASN A 288 -17.74 4.55 3.77
CA ASN A 288 -16.73 4.78 2.75
C ASN A 288 -16.06 6.16 2.92
N ARG A 289 -15.09 6.24 3.84
CA ARG A 289 -14.25 7.42 4.03
C ARG A 289 -13.13 7.53 2.99
N ILE A 290 -12.83 6.45 2.27
CA ILE A 290 -11.85 6.44 1.18
C ILE A 290 -12.35 7.29 0.01
N GLY A 291 -13.61 7.11 -0.36
CA GLY A 291 -14.20 7.78 -1.52
C GLY A 291 -14.72 6.80 -2.56
N GLU A 292 -15.57 7.33 -3.42
CA GLU A 292 -16.01 6.66 -4.64
C GLU A 292 -14.82 6.46 -5.61
N PRO A 293 -14.97 5.64 -6.67
CA PRO A 293 -13.89 5.38 -7.63
C PRO A 293 -13.23 6.65 -8.21
N THR A 294 -14.00 7.73 -8.38
CA THR A 294 -13.50 9.07 -8.78
C THR A 294 -12.41 9.62 -7.85
N THR A 295 -12.48 9.35 -6.55
CA THR A 295 -11.52 9.87 -5.56
C THR A 295 -10.17 9.14 -5.57
N THR A 296 -10.09 7.96 -6.18
CA THR A 296 -8.97 7.04 -5.98
C THR A 296 -8.14 6.84 -7.25
N MET A 297 -6.95 6.26 -7.08
CA MET A 297 -6.12 5.69 -8.14
C MET A 297 -5.35 4.49 -7.60
N PHE A 298 -5.07 3.50 -8.44
CA PHE A 298 -4.29 2.32 -8.08
C PHE A 298 -3.57 1.74 -9.29
N ARG A 299 -2.59 0.86 -9.06
CA ARG A 299 -1.93 0.13 -10.16
C ARG A 299 -2.82 -1.01 -10.63
N LYS A 300 -3.00 -1.15 -11.94
CA LYS A 300 -3.76 -2.26 -12.54
C LYS A 300 -3.26 -3.62 -12.06
N ALA A 301 -1.93 -3.79 -12.00
CA ALA A 301 -1.28 -5.03 -11.57
C ALA A 301 -1.60 -5.43 -10.12
N ASP A 302 -1.93 -4.49 -9.24
CA ASP A 302 -2.20 -4.81 -7.83
C ASP A 302 -3.53 -5.55 -7.63
N ILE A 303 -4.40 -5.60 -8.64
CA ILE A 303 -5.72 -6.25 -8.58
C ILE A 303 -6.12 -7.00 -9.86
N LEU A 304 -5.22 -7.10 -10.85
CA LEU A 304 -5.51 -7.68 -12.17
C LEU A 304 -5.95 -9.15 -12.09
N ASP A 305 -5.33 -9.92 -11.21
CA ASP A 305 -5.58 -11.34 -11.00
C ASP A 305 -6.58 -11.62 -9.87
N ASN A 306 -7.31 -10.59 -9.42
CA ASN A 306 -8.34 -10.73 -8.39
C ASN A 306 -9.51 -11.58 -8.90
N SER A 307 -9.91 -12.58 -8.12
CA SER A 307 -10.93 -13.55 -8.52
C SER A 307 -12.22 -13.39 -7.70
N PRO A 308 -13.41 -13.46 -8.32
CA PRO A 308 -13.66 -13.66 -9.77
C PRO A 308 -13.35 -12.44 -10.66
N HIS A 309 -13.21 -11.26 -10.09
CA HIS A 309 -12.84 -10.02 -10.80
C HIS A 309 -12.49 -8.90 -9.80
N LEU A 310 -12.08 -7.73 -10.29
CA LEU A 310 -11.82 -6.48 -9.56
C LEU A 310 -12.73 -6.23 -8.33
N MET A 311 -14.06 -6.28 -8.47
CA MET A 311 -15.03 -6.06 -7.38
C MET A 311 -15.23 -7.29 -6.46
N SER A 312 -14.14 -7.94 -6.06
CA SER A 312 -14.17 -9.13 -5.20
C SER A 312 -13.18 -9.01 -4.06
N TYR A 313 -13.51 -9.64 -2.93
CA TYR A 313 -12.62 -9.74 -1.79
C TYR A 313 -12.72 -11.13 -1.17
N ALA A 314 -11.59 -11.72 -0.80
CA ALA A 314 -11.51 -13.06 -0.21
C ALA A 314 -12.24 -14.17 -1.01
N GLY A 315 -12.31 -14.02 -2.34
CA GLY A 315 -13.02 -14.94 -3.25
C GLY A 315 -14.52 -14.71 -3.36
N ARG A 316 -15.08 -13.70 -2.68
CA ARG A 316 -16.48 -13.31 -2.78
C ARG A 316 -16.61 -12.08 -3.68
N SER A 317 -17.47 -12.20 -4.70
CA SER A 317 -17.90 -11.05 -5.49
C SER A 317 -18.81 -10.14 -4.66
N ALA A 318 -18.61 -8.82 -4.75
CA ALA A 318 -19.48 -7.85 -4.13
C ALA A 318 -20.94 -7.95 -4.64
N ARG A 319 -21.90 -7.98 -3.72
CA ARG A 319 -23.33 -7.79 -4.03
C ARG A 319 -23.62 -6.33 -4.39
N ARG A 320 -23.16 -5.43 -3.53
CA ARG A 320 -23.19 -3.96 -3.63
C ARG A 320 -21.90 -3.41 -3.03
N ASN A 321 -21.70 -2.09 -3.06
CA ASN A 321 -20.50 -1.43 -2.56
C ASN A 321 -19.22 -2.00 -3.22
N GLY A 322 -19.27 -2.14 -4.55
CA GLY A 322 -18.18 -2.71 -5.34
C GLY A 322 -16.89 -1.92 -5.17
N ASP A 323 -16.98 -0.60 -5.07
CA ASP A 323 -15.90 0.33 -4.75
C ASP A 323 -15.21 -0.03 -3.43
N VAL A 324 -15.95 -0.14 -2.33
CA VAL A 324 -15.37 -0.47 -1.02
C VAL A 324 -14.75 -1.88 -1.03
N THR A 325 -15.33 -2.79 -1.80
CA THR A 325 -14.76 -4.14 -1.96
C THR A 325 -13.40 -4.09 -2.68
N ILE A 326 -13.26 -3.25 -3.71
CA ILE A 326 -11.99 -2.98 -4.39
C ILE A 326 -10.97 -2.40 -3.39
N TRP A 327 -11.35 -1.37 -2.63
CA TRP A 327 -10.46 -0.74 -1.64
C TRP A 327 -10.02 -1.74 -0.59
N THR A 328 -10.92 -2.60 -0.12
CA THR A 328 -10.62 -3.66 0.86
C THR A 328 -9.61 -4.66 0.30
N ALA A 329 -9.75 -5.06 -0.96
CA ALA A 329 -8.80 -5.94 -1.63
C ALA A 329 -7.41 -5.30 -1.75
N LEU A 330 -7.33 -4.07 -2.24
CA LEU A 330 -6.06 -3.35 -2.37
C LEU A 330 -5.38 -3.14 -0.99
N LEU A 331 -6.09 -2.56 -0.03
CA LEU A 331 -5.58 -2.28 1.31
C LEU A 331 -5.21 -3.54 2.12
N SER A 332 -5.72 -4.71 1.74
CA SER A 332 -5.27 -5.98 2.33
C SER A 332 -3.89 -6.43 1.85
N ARG A 333 -3.43 -5.90 0.70
CA ARG A 333 -2.21 -6.26 -0.04
C ARG A 333 -1.09 -5.22 0.05
N GLY A 334 -1.38 -4.02 0.55
CA GLY A 334 -0.42 -2.93 0.66
C GLY A 334 -0.95 -1.75 1.46
N ASP A 335 -0.16 -0.69 1.55
CA ASP A 335 -0.56 0.51 2.27
C ASP A 335 -1.47 1.41 1.45
N GLY A 336 -2.12 2.36 2.12
CA GLY A 336 -2.92 3.41 1.51
C GLY A 336 -2.20 4.74 1.60
N ILE A 337 -2.30 5.56 0.56
CA ILE A 337 -1.86 6.95 0.60
C ILE A 337 -3.10 7.83 0.72
N TRP A 338 -3.06 8.76 1.66
CA TRP A 338 -4.04 9.82 1.82
C TRP A 338 -3.43 11.15 1.39
N LEU A 339 -4.09 11.84 0.48
CA LEU A 339 -3.76 13.21 0.09
C LEU A 339 -4.79 14.18 0.70
N ARG A 340 -4.33 15.15 1.49
CA ARG A 340 -5.21 16.13 2.15
C ARG A 340 -5.90 17.04 1.16
N GLU A 341 -5.25 17.32 0.05
CA GLU A 341 -5.77 18.20 -0.99
C GLU A 341 -7.07 17.63 -1.60
N PRO A 342 -8.11 18.45 -1.81
CA PRO A 342 -9.31 18.01 -2.51
C PRO A 342 -9.05 17.82 -4.02
N LEU A 343 -8.76 16.59 -4.44
CA LEU A 343 -8.45 16.27 -5.84
C LEU A 343 -9.66 15.77 -6.65
N SER A 344 -10.82 15.64 -6.01
CA SER A 344 -12.08 15.28 -6.67
C SER A 344 -13.28 15.98 -6.03
N SER A 345 -14.35 16.11 -6.80
CA SER A 345 -15.64 16.60 -6.33
C SER A 345 -16.72 15.57 -6.63
N PHE A 346 -17.39 15.09 -5.57
CA PHE A 346 -18.49 14.15 -5.64
C PHE A 346 -19.81 14.91 -5.74
N ARG A 347 -20.54 14.70 -6.84
CA ARG A 347 -21.81 15.39 -7.06
C ARG A 347 -22.93 14.73 -6.29
N ARG A 348 -23.87 15.53 -5.77
CA ARG A 348 -25.10 15.05 -5.14
C ARG A 348 -26.31 15.68 -5.81
N HIS A 349 -27.07 14.85 -6.53
CA HIS A 349 -28.26 15.29 -7.25
C HIS A 349 -29.41 14.28 -7.12
N ALA A 350 -30.61 14.66 -7.56
CA ALA A 350 -31.82 13.84 -7.39
C ALA A 350 -31.79 12.54 -8.20
N GLY A 351 -31.01 12.50 -9.30
CA GLY A 351 -30.94 11.38 -10.23
C GLY A 351 -30.02 10.21 -9.81
N GLN A 352 -29.35 10.28 -8.66
CA GLN A 352 -28.40 9.23 -8.27
C GLN A 352 -29.09 7.92 -7.86
N PHE A 353 -28.62 6.80 -8.43
CA PHE A 353 -29.20 5.47 -8.24
C PHE A 353 -29.11 4.97 -6.79
N GLN A 354 -28.08 5.41 -6.04
CA GLN A 354 -27.85 5.06 -4.64
C GLN A 354 -28.96 5.54 -3.68
N ARG A 355 -29.92 6.32 -4.16
CA ARG A 355 -31.08 6.78 -3.39
C ARG A 355 -32.24 5.78 -3.37
N ASP A 356 -32.23 4.77 -4.25
CA ASP A 356 -33.23 3.71 -4.31
C ASP A 356 -33.28 2.87 -3.00
N GLU A 357 -34.48 2.46 -2.58
CA GLU A 357 -34.68 1.76 -1.31
C GLU A 357 -34.17 0.31 -1.35
N THR A 358 -34.36 -0.37 -2.49
CA THR A 358 -33.83 -1.73 -2.69
C THR A 358 -32.30 -1.69 -2.68
N PHE A 359 -31.71 -0.69 -3.34
CA PHE A 359 -30.26 -0.47 -3.32
C PHE A 359 -29.73 -0.32 -1.88
N ARG A 360 -30.39 0.47 -1.03
CA ARG A 360 -29.98 0.68 0.37
C ARG A 360 -30.05 -0.60 1.21
N SER A 361 -31.10 -1.40 1.02
CA SER A 361 -31.25 -2.69 1.71
C SER A 361 -30.14 -3.66 1.32
N GLU A 362 -29.85 -3.79 0.01
CA GLU A 362 -28.75 -4.62 -0.47
C GLU A 362 -27.38 -4.10 -0.04
N ALA A 363 -27.19 -2.78 0.01
CA ALA A 363 -25.95 -2.15 0.47
C ALA A 363 -25.68 -2.44 1.95
N LYS A 364 -26.73 -2.51 2.79
CA LYS A 364 -26.60 -2.90 4.19
C LYS A 364 -26.09 -4.34 4.33
N LEU A 365 -26.68 -5.28 3.58
CA LEU A 365 -26.23 -6.67 3.56
C LEU A 365 -24.79 -6.79 3.03
N ALA A 366 -24.44 -6.03 2.00
CA ALA A 366 -23.08 -6.03 1.45
C ALA A 366 -22.04 -5.56 2.49
N TRP A 367 -22.38 -4.59 3.35
CA TRP A 367 -21.50 -4.21 4.46
C TRP A 367 -21.31 -5.33 5.51
N GLU A 368 -22.37 -6.07 5.81
CA GLU A 368 -22.31 -7.21 6.75
C GLU A 368 -21.47 -8.35 6.18
N GLU A 369 -21.66 -8.68 4.91
CA GLU A 369 -20.85 -9.66 4.18
C GLU A 369 -19.36 -9.25 4.18
N LEU A 370 -19.05 -7.99 3.84
CA LEU A 370 -17.67 -7.50 3.77
C LEU A 370 -17.01 -7.39 5.15
N GLN A 371 -17.75 -7.05 6.21
CA GLN A 371 -17.24 -7.13 7.58
C GLN A 371 -16.91 -8.56 7.97
N ALA A 372 -17.78 -9.53 7.67
CA ALA A 372 -17.53 -10.94 7.96
C ALA A 372 -16.27 -11.44 7.24
N ASP A 373 -16.11 -11.10 5.95
CA ASP A 373 -14.91 -11.42 5.18
C ASP A 373 -13.67 -10.72 5.79
N GLY A 374 -13.79 -9.46 6.21
CA GLY A 374 -12.73 -8.74 6.91
C GLY A 374 -12.31 -9.40 8.22
N THR A 375 -13.26 -9.91 9.02
CA THR A 375 -12.98 -10.63 10.27
C THR A 375 -12.27 -11.95 9.99
N ASP A 376 -12.78 -12.73 9.03
CA ASP A 376 -12.23 -14.04 8.66
C ASP A 376 -10.79 -13.93 8.11
N THR A 377 -10.50 -12.88 7.34
CA THR A 377 -9.15 -12.63 6.82
C THR A 377 -8.22 -11.90 7.80
N GLY A 378 -8.69 -11.58 9.01
CA GLY A 378 -7.95 -10.83 10.02
C GLY A 378 -7.64 -9.37 9.65
N LEU A 379 -8.31 -8.83 8.63
CA LEU A 379 -8.22 -7.42 8.23
C LEU A 379 -9.03 -6.52 9.20
N LEU A 380 -10.23 -6.94 9.59
CA LEU A 380 -11.07 -6.27 10.59
C LEU A 380 -10.70 -6.76 12.00
N SER A 381 -10.23 -5.82 12.82
CA SER A 381 -9.97 -6.04 14.25
C SER A 381 -11.27 -5.98 15.07
N PRO A 382 -11.37 -6.73 16.18
CA PRO A 382 -12.51 -6.63 17.12
C PRO A 382 -12.69 -5.25 17.77
N LYS A 383 -11.66 -4.41 17.73
CA LYS A 383 -11.69 -3.00 18.18
C LYS A 383 -11.21 -2.14 17.03
N LEU A 384 -11.59 -0.87 17.01
CA LEU A 384 -11.04 0.08 16.05
C LEU A 384 -9.53 0.25 16.34
N ASP A 385 -8.70 -0.01 15.34
CA ASP A 385 -7.28 0.23 15.40
C ASP A 385 -7.02 1.74 15.21
N GLU A 386 -6.10 2.30 15.98
CA GLU A 386 -5.65 3.67 15.78
C GLU A 386 -4.86 3.79 14.48
N LEU A 387 -5.08 4.87 13.72
CA LEU A 387 -4.29 5.15 12.52
C LEU A 387 -2.90 5.63 12.96
N THR A 388 -1.86 5.05 12.39
CA THR A 388 -0.48 5.52 12.55
C THR A 388 0.02 6.08 11.22
N PRO A 389 -0.40 7.32 10.86
CA PRO A 389 0.02 7.94 9.61
C PRO A 389 1.52 8.24 9.64
N ARG A 390 2.19 7.97 8.53
CA ARG A 390 3.57 8.39 8.27
C ARG A 390 3.53 9.53 7.27
N PRO A 391 4.15 10.70 7.55
CA PRO A 391 4.16 11.81 6.61
C PRO A 391 4.64 11.35 5.22
N LEU A 392 3.98 11.83 4.16
CA LEU A 392 4.63 11.80 2.86
C LEU A 392 5.73 12.84 2.88
N VAL A 393 6.88 12.47 2.36
CA VAL A 393 8.02 13.38 2.26
C VAL A 393 8.33 13.50 0.78
N ASP A 394 8.71 14.68 0.30
CA ASP A 394 9.09 14.84 -1.10
C ASP A 394 10.58 14.47 -1.25
N GLY A 395 11.22 14.68 -2.40
CA GLY A 395 12.64 14.36 -2.59
C GLY A 395 12.88 13.00 -3.24
N ALA A 396 12.82 12.98 -4.57
CA ALA A 396 13.10 11.77 -5.33
C ALA A 396 14.58 11.33 -5.29
N THR A 397 15.50 12.21 -4.86
CA THR A 397 16.94 11.91 -4.78
C THR A 397 17.37 11.73 -3.33
N VAL A 398 18.41 10.92 -3.11
CA VAL A 398 19.03 10.78 -1.79
C VAL A 398 19.48 12.13 -1.22
N SER A 399 20.07 13.00 -2.05
CA SER A 399 20.43 14.37 -1.65
C SER A 399 19.21 15.16 -1.17
N GLY A 400 18.12 15.17 -1.93
CA GLY A 400 16.90 15.89 -1.55
C GLY A 400 16.23 15.33 -0.29
N LEU A 401 16.35 14.03 -0.04
CA LEU A 401 15.91 13.41 1.21
C LEU A 401 16.80 13.83 2.39
N MET A 402 18.12 13.90 2.21
CA MET A 402 19.06 14.34 3.24
C MET A 402 18.89 15.83 3.58
N GLU A 403 18.61 16.68 2.59
CA GLU A 403 18.24 18.09 2.81
C GLU A 403 16.97 18.21 3.66
N GLN A 404 15.98 17.35 3.41
CA GLN A 404 14.75 17.30 4.23
C GLN A 404 15.00 16.72 5.63
N VAL A 405 15.92 15.76 5.78
CA VAL A 405 16.36 15.31 7.11
C VAL A 405 16.92 16.48 7.91
N ALA A 406 17.79 17.30 7.30
CA ALA A 406 18.37 18.46 7.96
C ALA A 406 17.30 19.49 8.37
N ALA A 407 16.40 19.85 7.45
CA ALA A 407 15.30 20.79 7.74
C ALA A 407 14.34 20.26 8.82
N ALA A 408 14.02 18.96 8.80
CA ALA A 408 13.16 18.33 9.80
C ALA A 408 13.84 18.22 11.18
N PHE A 409 15.17 18.06 11.21
CA PHE A 409 15.97 18.10 12.44
C PHE A 409 15.86 19.47 13.11
N ASP A 410 16.01 20.56 12.35
CA ASP A 410 15.86 21.93 12.86
C ASP A 410 14.44 22.20 13.39
N ALA A 411 13.43 21.57 12.80
CA ALA A 411 12.03 21.68 13.21
C ALA A 411 11.62 20.73 14.35
N GLY A 412 12.47 19.78 14.75
CA GLY A 412 12.14 18.73 15.71
C GLY A 412 11.11 17.71 15.21
N ASP A 413 10.94 17.58 13.88
CA ASP A 413 9.97 16.66 13.27
C ASP A 413 10.56 15.25 13.09
N MET A 414 10.56 14.50 14.18
CA MET A 414 11.10 13.14 14.26
C MET A 414 10.43 12.16 13.28
N ALA A 415 9.16 12.39 12.93
CA ALA A 415 8.42 11.53 12.01
C ALA A 415 8.93 11.70 10.57
N THR A 416 9.16 12.94 10.15
CA THR A 416 9.72 13.26 8.83
C THR A 416 11.17 12.79 8.72
N ILE A 417 11.99 13.00 9.76
CA ILE A 417 13.38 12.48 9.79
C ILE A 417 13.38 10.96 9.57
N ARG A 418 12.61 10.22 10.38
CA ARG A 418 12.52 8.76 10.26
C ARG A 418 12.07 8.33 8.86
N CYS A 419 11.03 8.97 8.31
CA CYS A 419 10.50 8.65 6.98
C CYS A 419 11.53 8.88 5.86
N CYS A 420 12.25 10.00 5.87
CA CYS A 420 13.32 10.27 4.91
C CYS A 420 14.42 9.21 4.96
N LEU A 421 14.91 8.88 6.16
CA LEU A 421 15.99 7.92 6.34
C LEU A 421 15.58 6.53 5.84
N GLU A 422 14.36 6.09 6.15
CA GLU A 422 13.81 4.83 5.63
C GLU A 422 13.71 4.85 4.09
N ARG A 423 13.31 5.97 3.47
CA ARG A 423 13.25 6.11 2.01
C ARG A 423 14.63 6.10 1.35
N ILE A 424 15.62 6.73 1.98
CA ILE A 424 17.01 6.67 1.52
C ILE A 424 17.46 5.21 1.52
N LEU A 425 17.22 4.48 2.60
CA LEU A 425 17.66 3.08 2.73
C LEU A 425 16.88 2.10 1.84
N VAL A 426 15.67 2.43 1.41
CA VAL A 426 14.98 1.68 0.34
C VAL A 426 15.69 1.85 -1.01
N ARG A 427 16.18 3.06 -1.32
CA ARG A 427 16.86 3.38 -2.59
C ARG A 427 18.31 2.93 -2.61
N GLU A 428 19.02 3.24 -1.54
CA GLU A 428 20.43 2.94 -1.32
C GLU A 428 20.56 2.23 0.03
N PRO A 429 20.33 0.90 0.07
CA PRO A 429 20.41 0.14 1.31
C PRO A 429 21.73 0.31 2.06
N GLY A 430 22.84 0.58 1.35
CA GLY A 430 24.17 0.81 1.90
C GLY A 430 24.45 2.23 2.42
N HIS A 431 23.49 3.15 2.42
CA HIS A 431 23.74 4.55 2.77
C HIS A 431 24.07 4.73 4.26
N TRP A 432 25.36 4.85 4.57
CA TRP A 432 25.88 4.84 5.95
C TRP A 432 25.28 5.91 6.85
N ALA A 433 25.15 7.16 6.38
CA ALA A 433 24.65 8.26 7.21
C ALA A 433 23.20 8.01 7.61
N ALA A 434 22.36 7.58 6.65
CA ALA A 434 20.97 7.27 6.91
C ALA A 434 20.80 6.13 7.93
N ARG A 435 21.64 5.08 7.83
CA ARG A 435 21.70 4.00 8.84
C ARG A 435 22.07 4.52 10.21
N GLY A 436 23.12 5.33 10.31
CA GLY A 436 23.62 5.85 11.58
C GLY A 436 22.62 6.77 12.27
N PHE A 437 21.96 7.67 11.53
CA PHE A 437 20.90 8.51 12.09
C PHE A 437 19.70 7.68 12.53
N LEU A 438 19.23 6.72 11.73
CA LEU A 438 18.09 5.88 12.10
C LEU A 438 18.38 5.00 13.33
N ALA A 439 19.63 4.54 13.48
CA ALA A 439 20.11 3.84 14.66
C ALA A 439 19.97 4.69 15.93
N ARG A 440 20.42 5.96 15.88
CA ARG A 440 20.26 6.91 16.98
C ARG A 440 18.79 7.16 17.33
N LEU A 441 17.93 7.28 16.32
CA LEU A 441 16.49 7.45 16.54
C LEU A 441 15.87 6.26 17.26
N CYS A 442 16.16 5.03 16.81
CA CYS A 442 15.67 3.83 17.47
C CYS A 442 16.19 3.73 18.91
N TRP A 443 17.41 4.19 19.16
CA TRP A 443 17.97 4.28 20.51
C TRP A 443 17.19 5.23 21.42
N TRP A 444 16.97 6.48 20.98
CA TRP A 444 16.20 7.46 21.75
C TRP A 444 14.75 7.04 22.00
N ASP A 445 14.15 6.31 21.07
CA ASP A 445 12.80 5.74 21.21
C ASP A 445 12.75 4.49 22.11
N GLY A 446 13.88 4.05 22.68
CA GLY A 446 13.97 2.88 23.56
C GLY A 446 13.97 1.53 22.82
N ASP A 447 14.04 1.52 21.49
CA ASP A 447 14.21 0.32 20.66
C ASP A 447 15.70 -0.02 20.51
N GLN A 448 16.29 -0.40 21.64
CA GLN A 448 17.74 -0.63 21.78
C GLN A 448 18.27 -1.68 20.80
N ASN A 449 17.47 -2.70 20.46
CA ASN A 449 17.87 -3.76 19.53
C ASN A 449 18.05 -3.21 18.11
N ASN A 450 17.10 -2.39 17.64
CA ASN A 450 17.24 -1.73 16.34
C ASN A 450 18.31 -0.64 16.39
N GLY A 451 18.52 0.04 17.53
CA GLY A 451 19.63 0.97 17.69
C GLY A 451 21.01 0.33 17.47
N VAL A 452 21.31 -0.79 18.14
CA VAL A 452 22.60 -1.50 18.03
C VAL A 452 22.85 -1.99 16.62
N LEU A 453 21.85 -2.68 16.04
CA LEU A 453 21.99 -3.29 14.73
C LEU A 453 22.27 -2.21 13.68
N GLY A 454 21.55 -1.08 13.74
CA GLY A 454 21.72 0.02 12.80
C GLY A 454 23.09 0.67 12.91
N ALA A 455 23.62 0.82 14.12
CA ALA A 455 24.94 1.39 14.38
C ALA A 455 26.07 0.51 13.83
N ALA A 456 26.02 -0.80 14.11
CA ALA A 456 27.01 -1.76 13.60
C ALA A 456 27.06 -1.77 12.07
N LEU A 457 25.91 -1.65 11.42
CA LEU A 457 25.79 -1.70 9.95
C LEU A 457 26.07 -0.35 9.27
N ALA A 458 26.01 0.76 10.00
CA ALA A 458 26.55 2.03 9.54
C ALA A 458 28.09 2.03 9.57
N LEU A 459 28.69 1.43 10.60
CA LEU A 459 30.15 1.29 10.78
C LEU A 459 30.82 0.31 9.80
N ASP A 460 30.07 -0.66 9.27
CA ASP A 460 30.52 -1.59 8.21
C ASP A 460 30.55 -0.93 6.81
N GLY A 461 29.94 0.25 6.66
CA GLY A 461 30.11 1.11 5.49
C GLY A 461 31.24 2.12 5.69
N GLU A 462 31.64 2.85 4.64
CA GLU A 462 32.59 3.98 4.70
C GLU A 462 32.00 5.18 5.49
N ALA A 463 31.64 4.99 6.76
CA ALA A 463 31.14 6.05 7.61
C ALA A 463 32.26 7.07 7.90
N ASP A 464 31.91 8.36 7.90
CA ASP A 464 32.83 9.42 8.27
C ASP A 464 33.33 9.24 9.72
N PRO A 465 34.61 9.57 10.03
CA PRO A 465 35.22 9.30 11.33
C PRO A 465 34.49 9.89 12.54
N GLU A 466 33.81 11.02 12.38
CA GLU A 466 33.07 11.67 13.48
C GLU A 466 31.80 10.88 13.84
N LEU A 467 31.01 10.48 12.84
CA LEU A 467 29.83 9.62 13.07
C LEU A 467 30.26 8.23 13.58
N ALA A 468 31.37 7.70 13.06
CA ALA A 468 31.91 6.42 13.49
C ALA A 468 32.33 6.44 14.97
N ALA A 469 32.97 7.51 15.43
CA ALA A 469 33.34 7.67 16.84
C ALA A 469 32.11 7.70 17.75
N ASP A 470 31.07 8.45 17.37
CA ASP A 470 29.84 8.53 18.15
C ASP A 470 29.06 7.20 18.19
N LEU A 471 28.95 6.49 17.06
CA LEU A 471 28.30 5.18 17.02
C LEU A 471 29.07 4.14 17.84
N LYS A 472 30.41 4.21 17.85
CA LYS A 472 31.27 3.39 18.72
C LYS A 472 31.03 3.71 20.20
N CYS A 473 30.95 4.98 20.59
CA CYS A 473 30.62 5.38 21.96
C CYS A 473 29.25 4.83 22.38
N MET A 474 28.25 4.93 21.51
CA MET A 474 26.91 4.37 21.74
C MET A 474 26.95 2.85 21.96
N LEU A 475 27.72 2.10 21.16
CA LEU A 475 27.88 0.64 21.34
C LEU A 475 28.60 0.26 22.65
N VAL A 476 29.55 1.09 23.11
CA VAL A 476 30.29 0.88 24.37
C VAL A 476 29.43 1.14 25.59
N GLU A 477 28.59 2.19 25.58
CA GLU A 477 27.61 2.48 26.65
C GLU A 477 26.61 1.33 26.90
N MET A 478 26.44 0.44 25.91
CA MET A 478 25.54 -0.72 25.96
C MET A 478 26.18 -1.99 26.54
N GLY A 479 27.41 -1.93 27.03
CA GLY A 479 28.10 -3.07 27.63
C GLY A 479 28.59 -4.11 26.62
N MET A 480 28.69 -3.76 25.33
CA MET A 480 29.44 -4.57 24.37
C MET A 480 30.93 -4.49 24.73
N ALA A 481 31.58 -5.65 24.93
CA ALA A 481 32.98 -5.68 25.32
C ALA A 481 33.83 -4.93 24.28
N PRO A 482 34.85 -4.14 24.69
CA PRO A 482 35.74 -3.38 23.79
C PRO A 482 36.34 -4.22 22.64
N GLN A 483 36.43 -5.53 22.87
CA GLN A 483 36.91 -6.55 21.93
C GLN A 483 36.00 -6.70 20.69
N THR A 484 34.69 -6.40 20.82
CA THR A 484 33.71 -6.43 19.72
C THR A 484 33.85 -5.20 18.82
N ALA A 485 34.16 -4.03 19.41
CA ALA A 485 34.51 -2.83 18.65
C ALA A 485 35.85 -2.99 17.90
N ALA A 486 36.83 -3.67 18.52
CA ALA A 486 38.09 -4.03 17.89
C ALA A 486 37.94 -5.09 16.77
N ALA A 487 36.97 -6.01 16.89
CA ALA A 487 36.66 -7.00 15.84
C ALA A 487 36.02 -6.35 14.59
N ILE A 488 35.27 -5.26 14.78
CA ILE A 488 34.76 -4.41 13.69
C ILE A 488 35.94 -3.68 13.01
N GLU A 489 36.91 -3.18 13.78
CA GLU A 489 38.13 -2.53 13.25
C GLU A 489 39.02 -3.48 12.43
N ALA A 490 39.19 -4.74 12.85
CA ALA A 490 40.00 -5.71 12.12
C ALA A 490 39.41 -6.06 10.73
N ARG A 491 38.07 -6.05 10.59
CA ARG A 491 37.38 -6.37 9.33
C ARG A 491 37.34 -5.19 8.34
N ALA A 492 37.19 -3.96 8.82
CA ALA A 492 37.27 -2.76 7.97
C ALA A 492 38.65 -2.59 7.31
N CYS A 493 39.70 -3.11 7.94
CA CYS A 493 41.05 -3.11 7.40
C CYS A 493 41.31 -4.28 6.41
N GLU A 494 40.55 -5.38 6.52
CA GLU A 494 40.64 -6.52 5.59
C GLU A 494 39.86 -6.31 4.27
N SER A 495 38.83 -5.45 4.26
CA SER A 495 38.09 -5.13 3.02
C SER A 495 38.86 -4.29 2.00
N ASP A 496 39.96 -3.64 2.40
CA ASP A 496 40.86 -2.94 1.47
C ASP A 496 41.76 -3.88 0.64
N TYR A 497 41.81 -5.18 0.96
CA TYR A 497 42.66 -6.14 0.25
C TYR A 497 41.98 -6.89 -0.90
N ALA A 498 40.71 -6.61 -1.19
CA ALA A 498 39.96 -7.25 -2.31
C ALA A 498 39.84 -6.37 -3.57
N ARG A 499 40.59 -5.27 -3.66
CA ARG A 499 40.82 -4.50 -4.91
C ARG A 499 42.28 -4.64 -5.36
N CYS A 500 42.62 -5.83 -5.86
CA CYS A 500 43.66 -6.07 -6.86
C CYS A 500 43.23 -7.23 -7.76
#